data_AF-A0A376D421-F1
#
_entry.id   AF-A0A376D421-F1
#
_cell.length_a   1.000
_cell.length_b   1.000
_cell.length_c   1.000
_cell.angle_alpha   90.00
_cell.angle_beta   90.00
_cell.angle_gamma   90.00
#
_symmetry.space_group_name_H-M   'P 1'
#
loop_
_entity.id
_entity.type
_entity.pdbx_description
1 polymer ?
#
loop_
_entity_poly.entity_id
_entity_poly.type
_entity_poly.pdbx_seq_one_letter_code
_entity_poly.pdbx_strand_id
1 'polypeptide(L)'
;MRHIFQRLLPRRLWLAGLPCLALLGCVQSHNRPAIDTPAEEKIPVYQLADYLSTECSDIWALQGKSTETNPLYWLRAMDCADRLMPAQSRQQARQYDDGNWQNTFKQGILLADAKITPYERRQLVARIDALSTEIPAQVRPLYQLWRDGQALQLQLAEERQRYSKLQQSSDSELDTLRQQHHVLQQQLELTTRKLENLTDIERQLSTRKPAGNFSPDTPHESEKPRHPPMRSLLMSHKPAHLLLVDDDPGLLKLLGLRLTSEGYSVVTAESGAEGLRVLNREKVDLVISDLRMDEMDGMQLFAEIQKVQPGMPVIILTAHGSIPDAVAATQQGVFSFLIKPVDKDALYQAIDDALEQSAPATDERWREAIVTRSPLMLRLLEQARLVAQSDVSVFD
;
A
#
# COMPACT_ATOMS: atom_id res chain seq x y z
N MET A 1 18.82 -11.23 96.79
CA MET A 1 18.71 -9.86 96.25
C MET A 1 18.92 -9.94 94.74
N ARG A 2 18.15 -9.13 94.02
CA ARG A 2 18.00 -9.06 92.56
C ARG A 2 19.32 -8.78 91.82
N HIS A 3 19.26 -8.97 90.50
CA HIS A 3 19.84 -8.19 89.39
C HIS A 3 20.45 -9.17 88.37
N ILE A 4 19.77 -9.56 87.28
CA ILE A 4 19.24 -8.80 86.13
C ILE A 4 20.29 -7.86 85.53
N PHE A 5 20.73 -8.17 84.30
CA PHE A 5 20.78 -7.32 83.08
C PHE A 5 21.80 -7.95 82.11
N GLN A 6 21.34 -8.56 81.01
CA GLN A 6 21.08 -7.95 79.70
C GLN A 6 22.32 -7.58 78.89
N ARG A 7 22.31 -8.13 77.67
CA ARG A 7 22.77 -7.58 76.39
C ARG A 7 24.28 -7.34 76.25
N LEU A 8 24.85 -7.94 75.19
CA LEU A 8 25.34 -7.23 74.01
C LEU A 8 26.00 -8.23 73.04
N LEU A 9 25.40 -8.36 71.85
CA LEU A 9 26.12 -8.68 70.61
C LEU A 9 26.80 -7.37 70.16
N PRO A 10 28.00 -7.41 69.54
CA PRO A 10 28.02 -7.63 68.09
C PRO A 10 29.29 -8.26 67.47
N ARG A 11 29.08 -8.69 66.21
CA ARG A 11 29.96 -8.63 65.03
C ARG A 11 31.16 -9.58 64.87
N ARG A 12 31.03 -10.35 63.77
CA ARG A 12 31.99 -10.58 62.66
C ARG A 12 33.20 -11.47 62.98
N LEU A 13 33.29 -12.69 62.44
CA LEU A 13 33.44 -13.17 61.04
C LEU A 13 34.91 -13.62 60.83
N TRP A 14 35.06 -14.84 60.26
CA TRP A 14 36.23 -15.43 59.58
C TRP A 14 37.22 -16.16 60.52
N LEU A 15 37.70 -17.39 60.29
CA LEU A 15 37.78 -18.30 59.13
C LEU A 15 38.07 -19.72 59.70
N ALA A 16 37.32 -20.75 59.28
CA ALA A 16 37.74 -21.81 58.34
C ALA A 16 38.47 -23.02 58.97
N GLY A 17 37.84 -24.19 58.82
CA GLY A 17 38.38 -25.50 59.17
C GLY A 17 37.30 -26.61 59.18
N LEU A 18 36.69 -26.89 58.02
CA LEU A 18 35.97 -28.15 57.74
C LEU A 18 37.00 -29.23 57.30
N PRO A 19 36.69 -30.54 57.32
CA PRO A 19 35.82 -31.24 58.26
C PRO A 19 36.32 -32.62 58.70
N CYS A 20 35.59 -33.08 59.70
CA CYS A 20 35.49 -34.42 60.25
C CYS A 20 35.01 -35.50 59.27
N LEU A 21 35.42 -36.73 59.60
CA LEU A 21 34.67 -38.00 59.60
C LEU A 21 34.79 -38.98 58.43
N ALA A 22 35.37 -40.11 58.82
CA ALA A 22 35.36 -41.44 58.25
C ALA A 22 33.95 -42.02 58.00
N LEU A 23 33.84 -42.96 57.06
CA LEU A 23 33.70 -44.40 57.36
C LEU A 23 33.63 -45.23 56.06
N LEU A 24 34.31 -46.37 56.09
CA LEU A 24 34.30 -47.44 55.10
C LEU A 24 32.97 -48.20 55.11
N GLY A 25 32.48 -48.58 53.93
CA GLY A 25 31.45 -49.59 53.73
C GLY A 25 31.53 -50.16 52.32
N CYS A 26 32.06 -51.38 52.19
CA CYS A 26 32.12 -52.12 50.93
C CYS A 26 30.72 -52.62 50.55
N VAL A 27 30.31 -52.41 49.30
CA VAL A 27 29.28 -53.24 48.65
C VAL A 27 29.94 -53.97 47.50
N GLN A 28 30.19 -55.27 47.69
CA GLN A 28 30.39 -56.19 46.57
C GLN A 28 29.01 -56.57 46.04
N SER A 29 28.64 -56.02 44.90
CA SER A 29 27.67 -56.64 44.00
C SER A 29 28.28 -56.65 42.61
N HIS A 30 28.70 -57.85 42.19
CA HIS A 30 29.00 -58.15 40.81
C HIS A 30 27.73 -58.03 39.98
N ASN A 31 27.57 -56.94 39.23
CA ASN A 31 26.68 -56.93 38.08
C ASN A 31 27.53 -57.22 36.83
N ARG A 32 27.42 -58.46 36.33
CA ARG A 32 27.72 -58.75 34.93
C ARG A 32 26.86 -57.82 34.05
N PRO A 33 27.38 -57.24 32.97
CA PRO A 33 26.53 -56.52 32.03
C PRO A 33 25.62 -57.56 31.38
N ALA A 34 24.34 -57.53 31.72
CA ALA A 34 23.30 -58.24 30.99
C ALA A 34 23.10 -57.52 29.65
N ILE A 35 23.99 -57.78 28.69
CA ILE A 35 23.71 -57.57 27.27
C ILE A 35 22.94 -58.81 26.85
N ASP A 36 21.63 -58.83 27.12
CA ASP A 36 20.64 -59.71 26.46
C ASP A 36 19.22 -59.45 27.03
N THR A 37 18.86 -58.18 27.17
CA THR A 37 17.47 -57.77 27.08
C THR A 37 17.35 -56.87 25.87
N PRO A 38 16.52 -57.18 24.86
CA PRO A 38 16.12 -56.14 23.93
C PRO A 38 15.48 -55.07 24.80
N ALA A 39 16.13 -53.91 24.88
CA ALA A 39 15.50 -52.73 25.44
C ALA A 39 14.29 -52.48 24.55
N GLU A 40 13.13 -52.95 25.02
CA GLU A 40 11.86 -52.62 24.40
C GLU A 40 11.70 -51.13 24.61
N GLU A 41 12.14 -50.38 23.60
CA GLU A 41 11.96 -48.95 23.48
C GLU A 41 10.45 -48.74 23.46
N LYS A 42 9.88 -48.53 24.66
CA LYS A 42 8.51 -48.07 24.83
C LYS A 42 8.48 -46.65 24.28
N ILE A 43 8.35 -46.55 22.97
CA ILE A 43 7.90 -45.33 22.31
C ILE A 43 6.60 -44.99 23.03
N PRO A 44 6.51 -43.87 23.76
CA PRO A 44 5.24 -43.47 24.32
C PRO A 44 4.28 -43.37 23.14
N VAL A 45 3.20 -44.14 23.16
CA VAL A 45 2.14 -44.09 22.16
C VAL A 45 1.43 -42.75 22.34
N TYR A 46 2.09 -41.67 21.95
CA TYR A 46 1.50 -40.35 21.86
C TYR A 46 0.77 -40.33 20.54
N GLN A 47 -0.44 -40.89 20.53
CA GLN A 47 -1.32 -40.82 19.39
C GLN A 47 -1.77 -39.37 19.29
N LEU A 48 -1.05 -38.56 18.50
CA LEU A 48 -1.51 -37.22 18.17
C LEU A 48 -2.89 -37.37 17.54
N ALA A 49 -3.88 -36.70 18.12
CA ALA A 49 -5.19 -36.64 17.51
C ALA A 49 -5.04 -35.94 16.15
N ASP A 50 -5.27 -36.69 15.07
CA ASP A 50 -5.16 -36.19 13.70
C ASP A 50 -6.48 -35.54 13.27
N TYR A 51 -6.65 -34.27 13.64
CA TYR A 51 -7.77 -33.47 13.16
C TYR A 51 -7.58 -33.00 11.70
N LEU A 52 -6.37 -33.10 11.14
CA LEU A 52 -6.10 -32.61 9.78
C LEU A 52 -6.83 -33.44 8.72
N SER A 53 -6.95 -34.75 8.95
CA SER A 53 -7.69 -35.68 8.09
C SER A 53 -9.21 -35.67 8.33
N THR A 54 -9.70 -34.94 9.33
CA THR A 54 -11.15 -34.82 9.58
C THR A 54 -11.80 -33.93 8.52
N GLU A 55 -12.88 -34.41 7.90
CA GLU A 55 -13.68 -33.64 6.94
C GLU A 55 -14.35 -32.43 7.61
N CYS A 56 -14.53 -31.35 6.86
CA CYS A 56 -15.09 -30.11 7.40
C CYS A 56 -16.57 -30.21 7.77
N SER A 57 -17.31 -31.20 7.27
CA SER A 57 -18.66 -31.51 7.74
C SER A 57 -18.66 -32.07 9.16
N ASP A 58 -17.60 -32.80 9.53
CA ASP A 58 -17.59 -33.66 10.72
C ASP A 58 -16.92 -32.98 11.91
N ILE A 59 -16.04 -32.00 11.66
CA ILE A 59 -15.32 -31.25 12.69
C ILE A 59 -16.26 -30.62 13.73
N TRP A 60 -17.45 -30.20 13.30
CA TRP A 60 -18.45 -29.55 14.14
C TRP A 60 -19.17 -30.49 15.11
N ALA A 61 -19.21 -31.78 14.79
CA ALA A 61 -19.84 -32.83 15.59
C ALA A 61 -18.91 -33.36 16.70
N LEU A 62 -17.59 -33.14 16.58
CA LEU A 62 -16.64 -33.58 17.60
C LEU A 62 -16.80 -32.75 18.89
N GLN A 63 -16.89 -33.45 20.02
CA GLN A 63 -17.09 -32.88 21.35
C GLN A 63 -16.26 -33.63 22.38
N GLY A 64 -16.08 -33.02 23.55
CA GLY A 64 -15.44 -33.64 24.70
C GLY A 64 -14.11 -33.02 25.08
N LYS A 65 -13.72 -33.23 26.34
CA LYS A 65 -12.60 -32.52 26.96
C LYS A 65 -11.29 -32.68 26.19
N SER A 66 -10.97 -33.87 25.69
CA SER A 66 -9.74 -34.12 24.92
C SER A 66 -9.70 -33.40 23.57
N THR A 67 -10.87 -33.15 22.98
CA THR A 67 -11.01 -32.42 21.71
C THR A 67 -10.95 -30.92 21.95
N GLU A 68 -11.73 -30.43 22.92
CA GLU A 68 -11.89 -29.00 23.18
C GLU A 68 -10.66 -28.35 23.84
N THR A 69 -9.81 -29.13 24.53
CA THR A 69 -8.51 -28.63 25.03
C THR A 69 -7.39 -28.78 24.02
N ASN A 70 -7.62 -29.45 22.89
CA ASN A 70 -6.59 -29.65 21.86
C ASN A 70 -6.60 -28.48 20.85
N PRO A 71 -5.49 -27.74 20.70
CA PRO A 71 -5.43 -26.62 19.75
C PRO A 71 -5.61 -27.04 18.29
N LEU A 72 -5.23 -28.26 17.90
CA LEU A 72 -5.35 -28.73 16.51
C LEU A 72 -6.82 -28.86 16.07
N TYR A 73 -7.72 -29.16 17.01
CA TYR A 73 -9.16 -29.15 16.76
C TYR A 73 -9.64 -27.76 16.34
N TRP A 74 -9.26 -26.74 17.12
CA TRP A 74 -9.66 -25.36 16.88
C TRP A 74 -9.06 -24.78 15.61
N LEU A 75 -7.79 -25.11 15.32
CA LEU A 75 -7.14 -24.72 14.07
C LEU A 75 -7.87 -25.33 12.87
N ARG A 76 -8.24 -26.62 12.93
CA ARG A 76 -9.03 -27.24 11.87
C ARG A 76 -10.43 -26.63 11.75
N ALA A 77 -11.07 -26.31 12.88
CA ALA A 77 -12.37 -25.66 12.87
C ALA A 77 -12.33 -24.27 12.21
N MET A 78 -11.27 -23.50 12.41
CA MET A 78 -11.04 -22.22 11.73
C MET A 78 -10.86 -22.40 10.21
N ASP A 79 -9.95 -23.26 9.77
CA ASP A 79 -9.73 -23.56 8.35
C ASP A 79 -11.02 -24.07 7.67
N CYS A 80 -11.81 -24.89 8.37
CA CYS A 80 -13.07 -25.38 7.85
C CYS A 80 -14.15 -24.29 7.76
N ALA A 81 -14.20 -23.35 8.71
CA ALA A 81 -15.15 -22.24 8.67
C ALA A 81 -14.89 -21.29 7.49
N ASP A 82 -13.62 -21.02 7.17
CA ASP A 82 -13.23 -20.16 6.05
C ASP A 82 -13.67 -20.74 4.69
N ARG A 83 -13.87 -22.05 4.60
CA ARG A 83 -14.32 -22.75 3.39
C ARG A 83 -15.84 -22.80 3.24
N LEU A 84 -16.60 -22.46 4.29
CA LEU A 84 -18.06 -22.50 4.25
C LEU A 84 -18.64 -21.25 3.59
N MET A 85 -19.72 -21.44 2.82
CA MET A 85 -20.46 -20.30 2.30
C MET A 85 -21.14 -19.52 3.44
N PRO A 86 -21.24 -18.17 3.38
CA PRO A 86 -21.81 -17.38 4.47
C PRO A 86 -23.20 -17.82 4.95
N ALA A 87 -24.05 -18.29 4.05
CA ALA A 87 -25.37 -18.83 4.40
C ALA A 87 -25.27 -20.12 5.23
N GLN A 88 -24.38 -21.03 4.85
CA GLN A 88 -24.12 -22.28 5.56
C GLN A 88 -23.49 -22.00 6.92
N SER A 89 -22.49 -21.11 7.00
CA SER A 89 -21.84 -20.77 8.27
C SER A 89 -22.83 -20.17 9.26
N ARG A 90 -23.75 -19.30 8.81
CA ARG A 90 -24.84 -18.78 9.65
C ARG A 90 -25.83 -19.86 10.08
N GLN A 91 -26.16 -20.81 9.22
CA GLN A 91 -27.03 -21.92 9.57
C GLN A 91 -26.37 -22.83 10.63
N GLN A 92 -25.10 -23.15 10.43
CA GLN A 92 -24.30 -23.94 11.37
C GLN A 92 -24.14 -23.23 12.71
N ALA A 93 -23.89 -21.92 12.71
CA ALA A 93 -23.74 -21.10 13.90
C ALA A 93 -24.99 -21.08 14.81
N ARG A 94 -26.18 -21.26 14.24
CA ARG A 94 -27.45 -21.33 15.01
C ARG A 94 -27.59 -22.62 15.83
N GLN A 95 -26.79 -23.64 15.54
CA GLN A 95 -26.83 -24.90 16.30
C GLN A 95 -26.16 -24.77 17.67
N TYR A 96 -25.41 -23.68 17.90
CA TYR A 96 -24.68 -23.44 19.14
C TYR A 96 -25.38 -22.35 19.96
N ASP A 97 -25.52 -22.61 21.27
CA ASP A 97 -26.15 -21.74 22.25
C ASP A 97 -25.13 -20.95 23.09
N ASP A 98 -25.62 -19.95 23.83
CA ASP A 98 -24.81 -19.01 24.61
C ASP A 98 -24.51 -19.54 26.03
N GLY A 99 -24.12 -20.81 26.16
CA GLY A 99 -23.97 -21.49 27.46
C GLY A 99 -22.55 -21.71 27.96
N ASN A 100 -21.55 -21.78 27.07
CA ASN A 100 -20.17 -22.08 27.42
C ASN A 100 -19.19 -21.48 26.40
N TRP A 101 -17.92 -21.33 26.79
CA TRP A 101 -16.92 -20.71 25.93
C TRP A 101 -16.72 -21.49 24.62
N GLN A 102 -16.88 -22.82 24.62
CA GLN A 102 -16.69 -23.65 23.42
C GLN A 102 -17.74 -23.32 22.35
N ASN A 103 -19.02 -23.30 22.72
CA ASN A 103 -20.13 -23.01 21.82
C ASN A 103 -20.07 -21.56 21.35
N THR A 104 -19.78 -20.62 22.25
CA THR A 104 -19.58 -19.21 21.86
C THR A 104 -18.40 -19.05 20.91
N PHE A 105 -17.29 -19.76 21.12
CA PHE A 105 -16.13 -19.69 20.23
C PHE A 105 -16.38 -20.38 18.88
N LYS A 106 -17.05 -21.54 18.85
CA LYS A 106 -17.50 -22.20 17.60
C LYS A 106 -18.41 -21.26 16.80
N GLN A 107 -19.37 -20.63 17.46
CA GLN A 107 -20.25 -19.63 16.83
C GLN A 107 -19.43 -18.45 16.28
N GLY A 108 -18.43 -17.98 17.03
CA GLY A 108 -17.53 -16.90 16.60
C GLY A 108 -16.67 -17.24 15.39
N ILE A 109 -16.11 -18.44 15.35
CA ILE A 109 -15.33 -18.93 14.22
C ILE A 109 -16.23 -19.02 12.97
N LEU A 110 -17.40 -19.64 13.08
CA LEU A 110 -18.34 -19.77 11.97
C LEU A 110 -18.82 -18.43 11.43
N LEU A 111 -19.00 -17.43 12.30
CA LEU A 111 -19.50 -16.12 11.90
C LEU A 111 -18.41 -15.12 11.45
N ALA A 112 -17.13 -15.46 11.59
CA ALA A 112 -16.01 -14.58 11.25
C ALA A 112 -16.14 -14.00 9.82
N ASP A 113 -16.34 -14.88 8.85
CA ASP A 113 -16.44 -14.55 7.41
C ASP A 113 -17.87 -14.62 6.86
N ALA A 114 -18.85 -14.82 7.74
CA ALA A 114 -20.25 -14.99 7.35
C ALA A 114 -20.95 -13.66 7.00
N LYS A 115 -20.22 -12.61 6.62
CA LYS A 115 -20.74 -11.27 6.26
C LYS A 115 -21.78 -10.72 7.26
N ILE A 116 -21.49 -10.85 8.55
CA ILE A 116 -22.33 -10.27 9.62
C ILE A 116 -22.13 -8.76 9.71
N THR A 117 -23.05 -8.07 10.38
CA THR A 117 -22.92 -6.62 10.61
C THR A 117 -21.81 -6.31 11.62
N PRO A 118 -21.20 -5.10 11.58
CA PRO A 118 -20.21 -4.69 12.59
C PRO A 118 -20.77 -4.73 14.02
N TYR A 119 -22.06 -4.44 14.19
CA TYR A 119 -22.74 -4.52 15.49
C TYR A 119 -22.79 -5.95 16.01
N GLU A 120 -23.27 -6.90 15.21
CA GLU A 120 -23.31 -8.32 15.56
C GLU A 120 -21.90 -8.85 15.89
N ARG A 121 -20.88 -8.44 15.11
CA ARG A 121 -19.49 -8.82 15.36
C ARG A 121 -19.01 -8.34 16.73
N ARG A 122 -19.27 -7.08 17.09
CA ARG A 122 -18.91 -6.54 18.42
C ARG A 122 -19.61 -7.30 19.55
N GLN A 123 -20.90 -7.62 19.40
CA GLN A 123 -21.62 -8.41 20.40
C GLN A 123 -21.02 -9.81 20.56
N LEU A 124 -20.66 -10.45 19.45
CA LEU A 124 -20.06 -11.78 19.48
C LEU A 124 -18.68 -11.77 20.15
N VAL A 125 -17.81 -10.83 19.80
CA VAL A 125 -16.49 -10.67 20.43
C VAL A 125 -16.64 -10.38 21.93
N ALA A 126 -17.54 -9.47 22.31
CA ALA A 126 -17.78 -9.16 23.72
C ALA A 126 -18.26 -10.38 24.53
N ARG A 127 -19.10 -11.25 23.94
CA ARG A 127 -19.56 -12.47 24.60
C ARG A 127 -18.43 -13.46 24.86
N ILE A 128 -17.57 -13.73 23.87
CA ILE A 128 -16.45 -14.67 24.08
C ILE A 128 -15.36 -14.07 24.98
N ASP A 129 -15.13 -12.75 24.92
CA ASP A 129 -14.17 -12.06 25.80
C ASP A 129 -14.57 -12.18 27.27
N ALA A 130 -15.87 -12.14 27.58
CA ALA A 130 -16.40 -12.36 28.92
C ALA A 130 -16.09 -13.78 29.45
N LEU A 131 -15.94 -14.76 28.57
CA LEU A 131 -15.62 -16.16 28.88
C LEU A 131 -14.12 -16.49 28.71
N SER A 132 -13.28 -15.50 28.40
CA SER A 132 -11.86 -15.71 28.07
C SER A 132 -11.01 -16.34 29.19
N THR A 133 -11.49 -16.30 30.43
CA THR A 133 -10.85 -16.95 31.58
C THR A 133 -11.06 -18.47 31.59
N GLU A 134 -12.14 -18.96 30.98
CA GLU A 134 -12.46 -20.39 30.87
C GLU A 134 -11.68 -21.07 29.74
N ILE A 135 -11.15 -20.29 28.79
CA ILE A 135 -10.38 -20.78 27.65
C ILE A 135 -9.05 -21.39 28.12
N PRO A 136 -8.80 -22.70 27.84
CA PRO A 136 -7.56 -23.38 28.21
C PRO A 136 -6.31 -22.68 27.66
N ALA A 137 -5.22 -22.74 28.43
CA ALA A 137 -3.96 -22.09 28.05
C ALA A 137 -3.43 -22.57 26.69
N GLN A 138 -3.70 -23.83 26.31
CA GLN A 138 -3.28 -24.39 25.02
C GLN A 138 -4.04 -23.79 23.83
N VAL A 139 -5.29 -23.35 24.02
CA VAL A 139 -6.16 -22.80 22.97
C VAL A 139 -6.06 -21.27 22.89
N ARG A 140 -5.58 -20.63 23.96
CA ARG A 140 -5.48 -19.17 24.10
C ARG A 140 -4.78 -18.46 22.92
N PRO A 141 -3.66 -18.97 22.34
CA PRO A 141 -3.05 -18.32 21.18
C PRO A 141 -3.96 -18.27 19.95
N LEU A 142 -4.74 -19.33 19.69
CA LEU A 142 -5.68 -19.38 18.58
C LEU A 142 -6.87 -18.43 18.79
N TYR A 143 -7.39 -18.38 20.03
CA TYR A 143 -8.41 -17.40 20.39
C TYR A 143 -7.90 -15.96 20.21
N GLN A 144 -6.66 -15.65 20.62
CA GLN A 144 -6.06 -14.34 20.41
C GLN A 144 -5.94 -13.99 18.93
N LEU A 145 -5.42 -14.91 18.11
CA LEU A 145 -5.33 -14.75 16.67
C LEU A 145 -6.69 -14.45 16.04
N TRP A 146 -7.71 -15.25 16.39
CA TRP A 146 -9.07 -15.04 15.90
C TRP A 146 -9.64 -13.68 16.34
N ARG A 147 -9.43 -13.30 17.60
CA ARG A 147 -9.92 -12.03 18.16
C ARG A 147 -9.28 -10.83 17.47
N ASP A 148 -7.97 -10.88 17.24
CA ASP A 148 -7.24 -9.83 16.54
C ASP A 148 -7.72 -9.71 15.08
N GLY A 149 -8.04 -10.84 14.43
CA GLY A 149 -8.73 -10.86 13.14
C GLY A 149 -10.10 -10.16 13.16
N GLN A 150 -10.91 -10.37 14.20
CA GLN A 150 -12.19 -9.65 14.34
C GLN A 150 -12.00 -8.14 14.55
N ALA A 151 -10.96 -7.73 15.27
CA ALA A 151 -10.62 -6.32 15.46
C ALA A 151 -10.25 -5.64 14.14
N LEU A 152 -9.43 -6.29 13.30
CA LEU A 152 -9.09 -5.81 11.97
C LEU A 152 -10.33 -5.66 11.07
N GLN A 153 -11.26 -6.61 11.13
CA GLN A 153 -12.52 -6.52 10.38
C GLN A 153 -13.41 -5.36 10.83
N LEU A 154 -13.40 -5.01 12.12
CA LEU A 154 -14.11 -3.84 12.64
C LEU A 154 -13.44 -2.53 12.19
N GLN A 155 -12.11 -2.45 12.26
CA GLN A 155 -11.35 -1.30 11.78
C GLN A 155 -11.58 -1.06 10.28
N LEU A 156 -11.56 -2.13 9.48
CA LEU A 156 -11.85 -2.04 8.04
C LEU A 156 -13.26 -1.51 7.78
N ALA A 157 -14.26 -1.93 8.57
CA ALA A 157 -15.62 -1.44 8.44
C ALA A 157 -15.72 0.06 8.79
N GLU A 158 -15.00 0.51 9.81
CA GLU A 158 -14.94 1.92 10.23
C GLU A 158 -14.27 2.81 9.17
N GLU A 159 -13.14 2.36 8.61
CA GLU A 159 -12.48 3.09 7.52
C GLU A 159 -13.32 3.15 6.25
N ARG A 160 -14.01 2.05 5.88
CA ARG A 160 -14.97 2.07 4.75
C ARG A 160 -16.09 3.07 4.98
N GLN A 161 -16.62 3.15 6.20
CA GLN A 161 -17.65 4.12 6.54
C GLN A 161 -17.11 5.57 6.47
N ARG A 162 -15.90 5.80 6.94
CA ARG A 162 -15.23 7.11 6.88
C ARG A 162 -15.01 7.55 5.43
N TYR A 163 -14.47 6.66 4.61
CA TYR A 163 -14.23 6.92 3.19
C TYR A 163 -15.54 7.22 2.45
N SER A 164 -16.59 6.44 2.69
CA SER A 164 -17.91 6.67 2.10
C SER A 164 -18.49 8.05 2.45
N LYS A 165 -18.32 8.51 3.70
CA LYS A 165 -18.74 9.87 4.10
C LYS A 165 -17.92 10.96 3.41
N LEU A 166 -16.60 10.78 3.31
CA LEU A 166 -15.73 11.73 2.65
C LEU A 166 -16.08 11.85 1.15
N GLN A 167 -16.31 10.71 0.49
CA GLN A 167 -16.73 10.67 -0.89
C GLN A 167 -18.06 11.40 -1.09
N GLN A 168 -19.06 11.13 -0.25
CA GLN A 168 -20.35 11.84 -0.30
C GLN A 168 -20.19 13.36 -0.12
N SER A 169 -19.32 13.80 0.79
CA SER A 169 -19.02 15.22 0.98
C SER A 169 -18.38 15.81 -0.27
N SER A 170 -17.36 15.16 -0.83
CA SER A 170 -16.66 15.61 -2.03
C SER A 170 -17.58 15.66 -3.26
N ASP A 171 -18.41 14.64 -3.46
CA ASP A 171 -19.41 14.60 -4.54
C ASP A 171 -20.40 15.77 -4.40
N SER A 172 -20.85 16.06 -3.17
CA SER A 172 -21.75 17.18 -2.92
C SER A 172 -21.08 18.53 -3.22
N GLU A 173 -19.80 18.71 -2.87
CA GLU A 173 -19.04 19.93 -3.19
C GLU A 173 -18.87 20.10 -4.70
N LEU A 174 -18.50 19.03 -5.42
CA LEU A 174 -18.39 19.05 -6.87
C LEU A 174 -19.70 19.45 -7.55
N ASP A 175 -20.83 18.95 -7.07
CA ASP A 175 -22.14 19.32 -7.61
C ASP A 175 -22.46 20.79 -7.35
N THR A 176 -22.11 21.34 -6.19
CA THR A 176 -22.26 22.78 -5.93
C THR A 176 -21.39 23.63 -6.86
N LEU A 177 -20.14 23.23 -7.10
CA LEU A 177 -19.23 23.93 -8.01
C LEU A 177 -19.73 23.88 -9.45
N ARG A 178 -20.27 22.74 -9.90
CA ARG A 178 -20.90 22.60 -11.22
C ARG A 178 -22.09 23.54 -11.38
N GLN A 179 -22.94 23.65 -10.36
CA GLN A 179 -24.07 24.59 -10.36
C GLN A 179 -23.59 26.05 -10.44
N GLN A 180 -22.59 26.43 -9.65
CA GLN A 180 -22.01 27.78 -9.68
C GLN A 180 -21.42 28.11 -11.04
N HIS A 181 -20.64 27.19 -11.63
CA HIS A 181 -20.08 27.34 -12.95
C HIS A 181 -21.16 27.55 -14.02
N HIS A 182 -22.25 26.78 -13.96
CA HIS A 182 -23.37 26.94 -14.88
C HIS A 182 -24.03 28.32 -14.76
N VAL A 183 -24.27 28.81 -13.54
CA VAL A 183 -24.82 30.14 -13.30
C VAL A 183 -23.89 31.24 -13.82
N LEU A 184 -22.59 31.13 -13.57
CA LEU A 184 -21.60 32.09 -14.07
C LEU A 184 -21.54 32.12 -15.60
N GLN A 185 -21.62 30.95 -16.25
CA GLN A 185 -21.68 30.88 -17.71
C GLN A 185 -22.93 31.56 -18.27
N GLN A 186 -24.11 31.34 -17.67
CA GLN A 186 -25.33 32.01 -18.07
C GLN A 186 -25.25 33.54 -17.89
N GLN A 187 -24.62 34.01 -16.81
CA GLN A 187 -24.39 35.43 -16.59
C GLN A 187 -23.45 36.03 -17.64
N LEU A 188 -22.37 35.33 -17.97
CA LEU A 188 -21.42 35.74 -19.00
C LEU A 188 -22.11 35.83 -20.37
N GLU A 189 -22.92 34.83 -20.73
CA GLU A 189 -23.67 34.84 -22.00
C GLU A 189 -24.67 36.00 -22.06
N LEU A 190 -25.29 36.33 -20.94
CA LEU A 190 -26.21 37.47 -20.88
C LEU A 190 -25.46 38.80 -20.99
N THR A 191 -24.28 38.93 -20.38
CA THR A 191 -23.47 40.15 -20.48
C THR A 191 -22.87 40.33 -21.87
N THR A 192 -22.41 39.26 -22.52
CA THR A 192 -21.93 39.33 -23.91
C THR A 192 -23.03 39.78 -24.85
N ARG A 193 -24.22 39.18 -24.80
CA ARG A 193 -25.39 39.60 -25.60
C ARG A 193 -25.78 41.07 -25.35
N LYS A 194 -25.70 41.54 -24.11
CA LYS A 194 -25.96 42.95 -23.78
C LYS A 194 -24.91 43.89 -24.39
N LEU A 195 -23.64 43.52 -24.34
CA LEU A 195 -22.56 44.30 -24.94
C LEU A 195 -22.71 44.33 -26.47
N GLU A 196 -23.00 43.19 -27.11
CA GLU A 196 -23.28 43.13 -28.55
C GLU A 196 -24.41 44.08 -28.96
N ASN A 197 -25.54 44.05 -28.24
CA ASN A 197 -26.64 44.97 -28.48
C ASN A 197 -26.24 46.45 -28.34
N LEU A 198 -25.43 46.79 -27.34
CA LEU A 198 -24.93 48.16 -27.16
C LEU A 198 -24.01 48.58 -28.32
N THR A 199 -23.13 47.68 -28.78
CA THR A 199 -22.24 47.94 -29.93
C THR A 199 -23.03 48.12 -31.23
N ASP A 200 -24.11 47.36 -31.43
CA ASP A 200 -24.99 47.51 -32.60
C ASP A 200 -25.73 48.86 -32.58
N ILE A 201 -26.20 49.30 -31.41
CA ILE A 201 -26.82 50.63 -31.24
C ILE A 201 -25.81 51.74 -31.59
N GLU A 202 -24.58 51.66 -31.08
CA GLU A 202 -23.53 52.64 -31.37
C GLU A 202 -23.21 52.72 -32.87
N ARG A 203 -23.13 51.56 -33.53
CA ARG A 203 -22.92 51.47 -34.99
C ARG A 203 -24.05 52.15 -35.76
N GLN A 204 -25.30 51.89 -35.38
CA GLN A 204 -26.47 52.50 -36.04
C GLN A 204 -26.50 54.03 -35.86
N LEU A 205 -26.20 54.54 -34.66
CA LEU A 205 -26.14 55.97 -34.39
C LEU A 205 -25.02 56.66 -35.18
N SER A 206 -23.86 56.01 -35.32
CA SER A 206 -22.74 56.51 -36.11
C SER A 206 -23.07 56.61 -37.62
N THR A 207 -23.83 55.65 -38.16
CA THR A 207 -24.26 55.69 -39.57
C THR A 207 -25.34 56.74 -39.87
N ARG A 208 -26.01 57.29 -38.86
CA ARG A 208 -27.05 58.32 -39.02
C ARG A 208 -26.54 59.76 -38.93
N LYS A 209 -25.23 59.99 -38.75
CA LYS A 209 -24.63 61.32 -38.80
C LYS A 209 -24.35 61.71 -40.26
N PRO A 210 -24.99 62.75 -40.83
CA PRO A 210 -24.72 63.14 -42.21
C PRO A 210 -23.29 63.71 -42.34
N ALA A 211 -22.62 63.34 -43.43
CA ALA A 211 -21.32 63.87 -43.81
C ALA A 211 -21.40 65.39 -43.99
N GLY A 212 -20.80 66.13 -43.06
CA GLY A 212 -20.63 67.58 -43.12
C GLY A 212 -19.15 67.94 -43.03
N ASN A 213 -18.65 68.46 -44.16
CA ASN A 213 -17.41 69.20 -44.40
C ASN A 213 -16.03 68.54 -44.16
N PHE A 214 -15.43 68.26 -45.31
CA PHE A 214 -14.01 68.08 -45.62
C PHE A 214 -13.16 69.29 -45.19
N SER A 215 -12.00 69.03 -44.57
CA SER A 215 -10.77 69.83 -44.71
C SER A 215 -9.58 68.94 -44.33
N PRO A 216 -8.55 68.78 -45.18
CA PRO A 216 -7.38 67.95 -44.86
C PRO A 216 -6.26 68.78 -44.25
N ASP A 217 -5.58 68.22 -43.24
CA ASP A 217 -4.20 68.51 -42.79
C ASP A 217 -4.09 67.98 -41.34
N THR A 218 -3.56 66.80 -41.06
CA THR A 218 -2.12 66.49 -40.90
C THR A 218 -2.00 65.04 -40.38
N PRO A 219 -0.87 64.34 -40.58
CA PRO A 219 -0.73 62.95 -40.19
C PRO A 219 -0.33 62.83 -38.72
N HIS A 220 -1.21 62.25 -37.89
CA HIS A 220 -0.84 61.77 -36.56
C HIS A 220 -0.88 60.24 -36.53
N GLU A 221 0.24 59.70 -36.07
CA GLU A 221 0.61 58.29 -35.99
C GLU A 221 -0.47 57.41 -35.38
N SER A 222 -0.72 56.29 -36.06
CA SER A 222 -1.51 55.17 -35.58
C SER A 222 -0.78 54.48 -34.41
N GLU A 223 -1.14 54.84 -33.19
CA GLU A 223 -0.74 54.11 -31.99
C GLU A 223 -1.65 52.88 -31.81
N LYS A 224 -1.12 51.74 -32.25
CA LYS A 224 -1.71 50.40 -32.07
C LYS A 224 -1.72 50.08 -30.57
N PRO A 225 -2.84 49.69 -29.94
CA PRO A 225 -2.82 49.27 -28.53
C PRO A 225 -1.95 48.01 -28.40
N ARG A 226 -0.82 48.16 -27.73
CA ARG A 226 0.08 47.07 -27.38
C ARG A 226 -0.61 46.24 -26.30
N HIS A 227 -1.05 45.04 -26.66
CA HIS A 227 -1.25 44.00 -25.66
C HIS A 227 0.05 43.87 -24.84
N PRO A 228 -0.01 43.77 -23.50
CA PRO A 228 1.18 43.45 -22.74
C PRO A 228 1.66 42.08 -23.21
N PRO A 229 2.96 41.88 -23.51
CA PRO A 229 3.45 40.54 -23.69
C PRO A 229 3.25 39.86 -22.35
N MET A 230 2.34 38.88 -22.29
CA MET A 230 2.44 37.84 -21.30
C MET A 230 3.87 37.31 -21.44
N ARG A 231 4.67 37.52 -20.40
CA ARG A 231 5.90 36.76 -20.19
C ARG A 231 5.44 35.31 -20.15
N SER A 232 5.42 34.67 -21.32
CA SER A 232 5.63 33.25 -21.42
C SER A 232 6.97 33.03 -20.74
N LEU A 233 6.93 32.57 -19.49
CA LEU A 233 7.99 31.71 -19.01
C LEU A 233 7.95 30.52 -19.96
N LEU A 234 8.67 30.61 -21.07
CA LEU A 234 9.17 29.44 -21.76
C LEU A 234 10.12 28.80 -20.74
N MET A 235 9.56 27.95 -19.88
CA MET A 235 10.35 26.89 -19.26
C MET A 235 10.96 26.15 -20.45
N SER A 236 12.26 26.37 -20.64
CA SER A 236 13.04 25.67 -21.65
C SER A 236 13.17 24.23 -21.19
N HIS A 237 12.11 23.44 -21.38
CA HIS A 237 12.16 22.01 -21.16
C HIS A 237 13.26 21.45 -22.07
N LYS A 238 14.18 20.65 -21.50
CA LYS A 238 15.20 19.97 -22.30
C LYS A 238 14.48 19.09 -23.33
N PRO A 239 14.95 19.01 -24.59
CA PRO A 239 14.36 18.10 -25.55
C PRO A 239 14.53 16.66 -25.04
N ALA A 240 13.44 16.04 -24.62
CA ALA A 240 13.41 14.69 -24.08
C ALA A 240 12.45 13.81 -24.89
N HIS A 241 12.81 12.54 -25.02
CA HIS A 241 12.05 11.54 -25.75
C HIS A 241 11.24 10.67 -24.76
N LEU A 242 9.92 10.74 -24.86
CA LEU A 242 8.98 10.12 -23.93
C LEU A 242 8.27 8.94 -24.59
N LEU A 243 8.15 7.82 -23.88
CA LEU A 243 7.29 6.71 -24.27
C LEU A 243 6.00 6.75 -23.45
N LEU A 244 4.86 6.84 -24.13
CA LEU A 244 3.54 6.76 -23.52
C LEU A 244 2.91 5.38 -23.79
N VAL A 245 2.50 4.68 -22.74
CA VAL A 245 1.90 3.35 -22.82
C VAL A 245 0.53 3.35 -22.14
N ASP A 246 -0.52 3.06 -22.91
CA ASP A 246 -1.91 3.05 -22.43
C ASP A 246 -2.74 2.20 -23.41
N ASP A 247 -3.71 1.44 -22.93
CA ASP A 247 -4.59 0.62 -23.77
C ASP A 247 -5.77 1.41 -24.38
N ASP A 248 -5.97 2.67 -23.95
CA ASP A 248 -6.91 3.61 -24.57
C ASP A 248 -6.23 4.45 -25.66
N PRO A 249 -6.48 4.17 -26.96
CA PRO A 249 -5.89 4.93 -28.06
C PRO A 249 -6.37 6.40 -28.10
N GLY A 250 -7.55 6.70 -27.54
CA GLY A 250 -8.05 8.06 -27.41
C GLY A 250 -7.22 8.88 -26.43
N LEU A 251 -6.84 8.27 -25.31
CA LEU A 251 -5.98 8.89 -24.30
C LEU A 251 -4.55 9.06 -24.80
N LEU A 252 -3.97 8.05 -25.45
CA LEU A 252 -2.66 8.14 -26.10
C LEU A 252 -2.59 9.34 -27.05
N LYS A 253 -3.61 9.50 -27.89
CA LYS A 253 -3.67 10.60 -28.87
C LYS A 253 -3.78 11.95 -28.19
N LEU A 254 -4.65 12.09 -27.19
CA LEU A 254 -4.86 13.35 -26.49
C LEU A 254 -3.60 13.77 -25.74
N LEU A 255 -3.04 12.87 -24.93
CA LEU A 255 -1.88 13.16 -24.10
C LEU A 255 -0.62 13.33 -24.95
N GLY A 256 -0.45 12.51 -25.99
CA GLY A 256 0.64 12.63 -26.95
C GLY A 256 0.66 13.98 -27.67
N LEU A 257 -0.50 14.46 -28.16
CA LEU A 257 -0.62 15.80 -28.77
C LEU A 257 -0.24 16.90 -27.77
N ARG A 258 -0.68 16.77 -26.52
CA ARG A 258 -0.42 17.76 -25.47
C ARG A 258 1.07 17.83 -25.11
N LEU A 259 1.70 16.68 -24.87
CA LEU A 259 3.14 16.61 -24.57
C LEU A 259 3.99 17.08 -25.75
N THR A 260 3.62 16.72 -26.97
CA THR A 260 4.28 17.22 -28.19
C THR A 260 4.17 18.74 -28.33
N SER A 261 3.01 19.33 -27.98
CA SER A 261 2.82 20.79 -28.03
C SER A 261 3.68 21.57 -27.04
N GLU A 262 4.14 20.94 -25.97
CA GLU A 262 5.04 21.52 -24.96
C GLU A 262 6.54 21.28 -25.30
N GLY A 263 6.84 20.63 -26.44
CA GLY A 263 8.19 20.49 -26.97
C GLY A 263 8.86 19.13 -26.75
N TYR A 264 8.15 18.16 -26.17
CA TYR A 264 8.65 16.79 -26.02
C TYR A 264 8.52 15.98 -27.31
N SER A 265 9.44 15.05 -27.54
CA SER A 265 9.27 14.03 -28.58
C SER A 265 8.54 12.85 -27.95
N VAL A 266 7.41 12.40 -28.52
CA VAL A 266 6.58 11.35 -27.91
C VAL A 266 6.39 10.19 -28.86
N VAL A 267 6.65 8.99 -28.38
CA VAL A 267 6.29 7.72 -29.00
C VAL A 267 5.21 7.04 -28.17
N THR A 268 4.23 6.42 -28.81
CA THR A 268 3.08 5.78 -28.14
C THR A 268 3.08 4.28 -28.35
N ALA A 269 2.59 3.53 -27.36
CA ALA A 269 2.38 2.09 -27.43
C ALA A 269 1.02 1.74 -26.81
N GLU A 270 0.27 0.84 -27.45
CA GLU A 270 -1.09 0.45 -27.04
C GLU A 270 -1.09 -0.72 -26.03
N SER A 271 0.09 -1.23 -25.66
CA SER A 271 0.25 -2.33 -24.69
C SER A 271 1.63 -2.34 -24.06
N GLY A 272 1.77 -2.96 -22.88
CA GLY A 272 3.08 -3.15 -22.24
C GLY A 272 4.07 -3.92 -23.12
N ALA A 273 3.62 -4.95 -23.84
CA ALA A 273 4.46 -5.71 -24.77
C ALA A 273 4.93 -4.88 -25.97
N GLU A 274 4.13 -3.93 -26.46
CA GLU A 274 4.57 -2.96 -27.46
C GLU A 274 5.56 -1.95 -26.88
N GLY A 275 5.31 -1.45 -25.66
CA GLY A 275 6.23 -0.55 -24.97
C GLY A 275 7.64 -1.14 -24.85
N LEU A 276 7.76 -2.40 -24.45
CA LEU A 276 9.04 -3.11 -24.39
C LEU A 276 9.71 -3.26 -25.78
N ARG A 277 8.93 -3.44 -26.85
CA ARG A 277 9.47 -3.50 -28.21
C ARG A 277 10.01 -2.13 -28.67
N VAL A 278 9.35 -1.04 -28.29
CA VAL A 278 9.81 0.32 -28.57
C VAL A 278 11.09 0.62 -27.81
N LEU A 279 11.17 0.30 -26.51
CA LEU A 279 12.37 0.50 -25.69
C LEU A 279 13.59 -0.26 -26.20
N ASN A 280 13.40 -1.40 -26.86
CA ASN A 280 14.50 -2.15 -27.47
C ASN A 280 15.00 -1.55 -28.80
N ARG A 281 14.20 -0.69 -29.46
CA ARG A 281 14.48 -0.13 -30.78
C ARG A 281 14.94 1.31 -30.71
N GLU A 282 14.40 2.07 -29.77
CA GLU A 282 14.58 3.51 -29.69
C GLU A 282 15.09 3.90 -28.30
N LYS A 283 15.90 4.96 -28.27
CA LYS A 283 16.36 5.53 -26.99
C LYS A 283 15.26 6.43 -26.45
N VAL A 284 14.72 6.07 -25.31
CA VAL A 284 13.69 6.81 -24.56
C VAL A 284 14.33 7.33 -23.28
N ASP A 285 13.96 8.54 -22.85
CA ASP A 285 14.47 9.19 -21.65
C ASP A 285 13.52 9.02 -20.45
N LEU A 286 12.23 8.79 -20.69
CA LEU A 286 11.21 8.59 -19.66
C LEU A 286 10.03 7.78 -20.21
N VAL A 287 9.52 6.85 -19.39
CA VAL A 287 8.30 6.07 -19.68
C VAL A 287 7.15 6.56 -18.83
N ILE A 288 6.00 6.81 -19.44
CA ILE A 288 4.74 7.12 -18.78
C ILE A 288 3.78 5.98 -19.14
N SER A 289 3.33 5.21 -18.15
CA SER A 289 2.49 4.03 -18.38
C SER A 289 1.21 4.09 -17.57
N ASP A 290 0.10 3.62 -18.11
CA ASP A 290 -1.06 3.27 -17.28
C ASP A 290 -0.75 2.08 -16.38
N LEU A 291 -1.41 2.03 -15.22
CA LEU A 291 -1.30 0.93 -14.27
C LEU A 291 -2.10 -0.30 -14.72
N ARG A 292 -3.28 -0.09 -15.32
CA ARG A 292 -4.27 -1.14 -15.62
C ARG A 292 -4.41 -1.29 -17.13
N MET A 293 -3.56 -2.13 -17.69
CA MET A 293 -3.62 -2.51 -19.10
C MET A 293 -3.90 -4.01 -19.23
N ASP A 294 -4.53 -4.40 -20.34
CA ASP A 294 -4.74 -5.80 -20.68
C ASP A 294 -3.40 -6.53 -20.95
N GLU A 295 -3.36 -7.83 -20.62
CA GLU A 295 -2.22 -8.75 -20.72
C GLU A 295 -1.04 -8.45 -19.77
N MET A 296 -0.53 -7.23 -19.75
CA MET A 296 0.62 -6.80 -18.94
C MET A 296 0.32 -5.47 -18.27
N ASP A 297 0.26 -5.47 -16.93
CA ASP A 297 -0.02 -4.27 -16.16
C ASP A 297 1.21 -3.34 -16.05
N GLY A 298 0.99 -2.09 -15.64
CA GLY A 298 2.06 -1.07 -15.59
C GLY A 298 3.20 -1.40 -14.63
N MET A 299 2.94 -2.17 -13.57
CA MET A 299 3.97 -2.60 -12.61
C MET A 299 4.79 -3.77 -13.16
N GLN A 300 4.15 -4.70 -13.87
CA GLN A 300 4.83 -5.76 -14.60
C GLN A 300 5.72 -5.18 -15.70
N LEU A 301 5.21 -4.18 -16.45
CA LEU A 301 6.00 -3.44 -17.43
C LEU A 301 7.23 -2.79 -16.78
N PHE A 302 7.05 -2.07 -15.66
CA PHE A 302 8.15 -1.47 -14.90
C PHE A 302 9.21 -2.51 -14.50
N ALA A 303 8.78 -3.67 -13.97
CA ALA A 303 9.70 -4.73 -13.55
C ALA A 303 10.52 -5.29 -14.73
N GLU A 304 9.92 -5.42 -15.92
CA GLU A 304 10.65 -5.83 -17.13
C GLU A 304 11.59 -4.73 -17.63
N ILE A 305 11.18 -3.46 -17.56
CA ILE A 305 12.05 -2.33 -17.93
C ILE A 305 13.29 -2.29 -17.04
N GLN A 306 13.15 -2.46 -15.72
CA GLN A 306 14.29 -2.43 -14.80
C GLN A 306 15.28 -3.60 -15.03
N LYS A 307 14.84 -4.73 -15.61
CA LYS A 307 15.74 -5.83 -16.00
C LYS A 307 16.58 -5.48 -17.23
N VAL A 308 16.02 -4.75 -18.18
CA VAL A 308 16.65 -4.43 -19.47
C VAL A 308 17.46 -3.14 -19.38
N GLN A 309 16.90 -2.12 -18.73
CA GLN A 309 17.49 -0.80 -18.56
C GLN A 309 17.30 -0.30 -17.11
N PRO A 310 18.15 -0.79 -16.18
CA PRO A 310 18.13 -0.34 -14.79
C PRO A 310 18.28 1.17 -14.69
N GLY A 311 17.42 1.83 -13.92
CA GLY A 311 17.46 3.28 -13.72
C GLY A 311 16.68 4.11 -14.76
N MET A 312 15.98 3.48 -15.71
CA MET A 312 14.99 4.19 -16.53
C MET A 312 13.88 4.74 -15.62
N PRO A 313 13.63 6.06 -15.61
CA PRO A 313 12.50 6.60 -14.85
C PRO A 313 11.19 6.17 -15.49
N VAL A 314 10.24 5.78 -14.65
CA VAL A 314 8.89 5.39 -15.07
C VAL A 314 7.88 6.12 -14.20
N ILE A 315 6.93 6.79 -14.83
CA ILE A 315 5.77 7.42 -14.20
C ILE A 315 4.56 6.54 -14.45
N ILE A 316 3.85 6.17 -13.39
CA ILE A 316 2.62 5.37 -13.48
C ILE A 316 1.41 6.28 -13.36
N LEU A 317 0.48 6.17 -14.30
CA LEU A 317 -0.84 6.80 -14.27
C LEU A 317 -1.89 5.76 -13.87
N THR A 318 -2.89 6.11 -13.04
CA THR A 318 -3.97 5.17 -12.70
C THR A 318 -5.31 5.86 -12.51
N ALA A 319 -6.41 5.24 -12.95
CA ALA A 319 -7.77 5.69 -12.62
C ALA A 319 -8.24 5.32 -11.20
N HIS A 320 -7.59 4.34 -10.56
CA HIS A 320 -7.87 3.91 -9.19
C HIS A 320 -6.55 3.81 -8.44
N GLY A 321 -6.15 4.89 -7.77
CA GLY A 321 -5.01 4.90 -6.86
C GLY A 321 -5.47 4.72 -5.42
N SER A 322 -5.06 3.65 -4.75
CA SER A 322 -5.11 3.58 -3.29
C SER A 322 -3.76 4.04 -2.72
N ILE A 323 -3.75 4.67 -1.53
CA ILE A 323 -2.50 5.07 -0.85
C ILE A 323 -1.51 3.88 -0.73
N PRO A 324 -1.95 2.63 -0.45
CA PRO A 324 -1.08 1.46 -0.48
C PRO A 324 -0.41 1.19 -1.84
N ASP A 325 -1.12 1.36 -2.96
CA ASP A 325 -0.57 1.09 -4.30
C ASP A 325 0.50 2.13 -4.68
N ALA A 326 0.27 3.39 -4.33
CA ALA A 326 1.25 4.46 -4.53
C ALA A 326 2.50 4.27 -3.66
N VAL A 327 2.33 3.83 -2.40
CA VAL A 327 3.44 3.53 -1.49
C VAL A 327 4.21 2.30 -1.96
N ALA A 328 3.53 1.24 -2.42
CA ALA A 328 4.18 0.05 -2.95
C ALA A 328 4.95 0.33 -4.25
N ALA A 329 4.40 1.15 -5.15
CA ALA A 329 5.08 1.57 -6.38
C ALA A 329 6.35 2.40 -6.08
N THR A 330 6.26 3.33 -5.13
CA THR A 330 7.41 4.13 -4.69
C THR A 330 8.49 3.26 -4.03
N GLN A 331 8.09 2.29 -3.21
CA GLN A 331 9.01 1.32 -2.58
C GLN A 331 9.70 0.39 -3.60
N GLN A 332 9.11 0.20 -4.78
CA GLN A 332 9.68 -0.60 -5.86
C GLN A 332 10.58 0.22 -6.82
N GLY A 333 10.72 1.53 -6.59
CA GLY A 333 11.59 2.40 -7.38
C GLY A 333 10.93 3.00 -8.63
N VAL A 334 9.59 3.03 -8.68
CA VAL A 334 8.87 3.85 -9.67
C VAL A 334 9.13 5.32 -9.37
N PHE A 335 9.38 6.12 -10.40
CA PHE A 335 9.78 7.52 -10.23
C PHE A 335 8.65 8.38 -9.66
N SER A 336 7.45 8.22 -10.20
CA SER A 336 6.26 8.94 -9.71
C SER A 336 4.97 8.19 -10.02
N PHE A 337 3.95 8.42 -9.20
CA PHE A 337 2.63 7.78 -9.30
C PHE A 337 1.54 8.87 -9.30
N LEU A 338 0.79 8.99 -10.40
CA LEU A 338 -0.22 10.02 -10.60
C LEU A 338 -1.61 9.40 -10.80
N ILE A 339 -2.61 10.01 -10.17
CA ILE A 339 -4.01 9.55 -10.25
C ILE A 339 -4.73 10.33 -11.37
N LYS A 340 -5.40 9.62 -12.28
CA LYS A 340 -6.29 10.17 -13.31
C LYS A 340 -7.60 10.64 -12.62
N PRO A 341 -8.15 11.83 -12.95
CA PRO A 341 -7.69 12.76 -13.98
C PRO A 341 -6.39 13.47 -13.57
N VAL A 342 -5.40 13.42 -14.45
CA VAL A 342 -4.05 13.93 -14.17
C VAL A 342 -4.06 15.45 -14.26
N ASP A 343 -3.67 16.10 -13.16
CA ASP A 343 -3.46 17.55 -13.13
C ASP A 343 -2.31 17.95 -14.05
N LYS A 344 -2.48 19.08 -14.76
CA LYS A 344 -1.52 19.57 -15.75
C LYS A 344 -0.14 19.75 -15.09
N ASP A 345 -0.12 20.51 -14.02
CA ASP A 345 1.11 21.01 -13.42
C ASP A 345 1.82 19.87 -12.69
N ALA A 346 1.06 18.98 -12.05
CA ALA A 346 1.60 17.77 -11.42
C ALA A 346 2.29 16.82 -12.43
N LEU A 347 1.75 16.66 -13.64
CA LEU A 347 2.38 15.83 -14.67
C LEU A 347 3.70 16.42 -15.17
N TYR A 348 3.73 17.72 -15.48
CA TYR A 348 4.95 18.35 -15.96
C TYR A 348 6.02 18.38 -14.89
N GLN A 349 5.65 18.67 -13.64
CA GLN A 349 6.59 18.62 -12.54
C GLN A 349 7.19 17.21 -12.37
N ALA A 350 6.37 16.16 -12.43
CA ALA A 350 6.86 14.79 -12.36
C ALA A 350 7.79 14.42 -13.53
N ILE A 351 7.51 14.94 -14.74
CA ILE A 351 8.38 14.76 -15.90
C ILE A 351 9.72 15.49 -15.71
N ASP A 352 9.68 16.74 -15.22
CA ASP A 352 10.88 17.54 -15.00
C ASP A 352 11.79 16.91 -13.94
N ASP A 353 11.21 16.52 -12.80
CA ASP A 353 11.93 15.84 -11.73
C ASP A 353 12.58 14.54 -12.25
N ALA A 354 11.86 13.78 -13.10
CA ALA A 354 12.35 12.52 -13.68
C ALA A 354 13.55 12.73 -14.61
N LEU A 355 13.47 13.76 -15.44
CA LEU A 355 14.50 14.10 -16.41
C LEU A 355 15.72 14.76 -15.72
N GLU A 356 15.52 15.46 -14.61
CA GLU A 356 16.62 16.00 -13.79
C GLU A 356 17.41 14.90 -13.09
N GLN A 357 16.72 13.91 -12.52
CA GLN A 357 17.39 12.78 -11.86
C GLN A 357 18.09 11.84 -12.86
N SER A 358 17.57 11.77 -14.10
CA SER A 358 18.16 11.01 -15.20
C SER A 358 19.22 11.78 -15.98
N ALA A 359 19.38 13.09 -15.73
CA ALA A 359 20.45 13.85 -16.33
C ALA A 359 21.79 13.30 -15.82
N PRO A 360 22.73 12.92 -16.72
CA PRO A 360 24.04 12.50 -16.28
C PRO A 360 24.70 13.68 -15.59
N ALA A 361 24.68 13.70 -14.26
CA ALA A 361 25.61 14.52 -13.50
C ALA A 361 27.01 13.96 -13.84
N THR A 362 27.64 14.61 -14.83
CA THR A 362 28.98 14.42 -15.40
C THR A 362 30.12 14.46 -14.38
N ASP A 363 29.82 14.37 -13.10
CA ASP A 363 30.81 14.20 -12.06
C ASP A 363 31.11 12.70 -11.92
N GLU A 364 31.97 12.20 -12.82
CA GLU A 364 32.59 10.87 -12.75
C GLU A 364 33.76 10.84 -11.74
N ARG A 365 34.08 11.99 -11.12
CA ARG A 365 35.16 12.12 -10.13
C ARG A 365 35.11 11.09 -9.02
N TRP A 366 33.90 10.69 -8.61
CA TRP A 366 33.72 9.70 -7.54
C TRP A 366 34.26 8.30 -7.90
N ARG A 367 34.40 7.96 -9.20
CA ARG A 367 34.97 6.67 -9.67
C ARG A 367 36.38 6.78 -10.23
N GLU A 368 36.95 7.99 -10.37
CA GLU A 368 38.27 8.18 -10.98
C GLU A 368 39.36 7.33 -10.31
N ALA A 369 39.24 7.08 -9.00
CA ALA A 369 40.17 6.23 -8.24
C ALA A 369 39.95 4.71 -8.42
N ILE A 370 38.82 4.27 -8.97
CA ILE A 370 38.45 2.86 -9.09
C ILE A 370 38.71 2.38 -10.52
N VAL A 371 39.95 1.98 -10.77
CA VAL A 371 40.34 1.42 -12.08
C VAL A 371 39.75 0.03 -12.24
N THR A 372 38.81 -0.13 -13.18
CA THR A 372 38.25 -1.43 -13.53
C THR A 372 37.96 -1.54 -15.02
N ARG A 373 38.12 -2.74 -15.57
CA ARG A 373 37.72 -3.10 -16.94
C ARG A 373 36.66 -4.22 -16.97
N SER A 374 36.19 -4.66 -15.80
CA SER A 374 35.19 -5.72 -15.69
C SER A 374 33.78 -5.17 -15.88
N PRO A 375 32.97 -5.72 -16.80
CA PRO A 375 31.58 -5.30 -17.00
C PRO A 375 30.73 -5.45 -15.74
N LEU A 376 31.00 -6.47 -14.91
CA LEU A 376 30.30 -6.70 -13.65
C LEU A 376 30.59 -5.60 -12.63
N MET A 377 31.86 -5.18 -12.53
CA MET A 377 32.25 -4.12 -11.62
C MET A 377 31.69 -2.77 -12.06
N LEU A 378 31.58 -2.53 -13.37
CA LEU A 378 30.98 -1.31 -13.91
C LEU A 378 29.50 -1.19 -13.50
N ARG A 379 28.73 -2.28 -13.62
CA ARG A 379 27.33 -2.36 -13.18
C ARG A 379 27.18 -2.17 -11.67
N LEU A 380 28.03 -2.81 -10.87
CA LEU A 380 27.95 -2.74 -9.41
C LEU A 380 28.18 -1.31 -8.90
N LEU A 381 29.14 -0.61 -9.49
CA LEU A 381 29.38 0.80 -9.18
C LEU A 381 28.22 1.70 -9.66
N GLU A 382 27.57 1.39 -10.78
CA GLU A 382 26.38 2.13 -11.23
C GLU A 382 25.22 1.97 -10.23
N GLN A 383 24.97 0.75 -9.76
CA GLN A 383 24.01 0.47 -8.69
C GLN A 383 24.39 1.18 -7.39
N ALA A 384 25.66 1.16 -6.99
CA ALA A 384 26.13 1.85 -5.80
C ALA A 384 25.88 3.37 -5.87
N ARG A 385 25.99 3.99 -7.07
CA ARG A 385 25.65 5.41 -7.27
C ARG A 385 24.17 5.67 -7.09
N LEU A 386 23.31 4.84 -7.69
CA LEU A 386 21.86 4.99 -7.60
C LEU A 386 21.38 4.90 -6.15
N VAL A 387 21.91 3.94 -5.38
CA VAL A 387 21.58 3.78 -3.96
C VAL A 387 22.14 4.93 -3.13
N ALA A 388 23.35 5.41 -3.40
CA ALA A 388 23.96 6.53 -2.67
C ALA A 388 23.21 7.87 -2.84
N GLN A 389 22.40 8.02 -3.90
CA GLN A 389 21.55 9.19 -4.12
C GLN A 389 20.15 9.03 -3.51
N SER A 390 19.83 7.87 -2.95
CA SER A 390 18.56 7.59 -2.29
C SER A 390 18.70 7.65 -0.76
N ASP A 391 17.67 8.08 -0.04
CA ASP A 391 17.61 8.08 1.43
C ASP A 391 17.42 6.67 2.04
N VAL A 392 17.72 5.61 1.28
CA VAL A 392 17.52 4.21 1.68
C VAL A 392 18.71 3.74 2.52
N SER A 393 18.45 3.27 3.74
CA SER A 393 19.49 2.68 4.59
C SER A 393 19.89 1.29 4.07
N VAL A 394 21.17 1.10 3.73
CA VAL A 394 21.72 -0.17 3.18
C VAL A 394 22.21 -1.12 4.30
N PHE A 395 21.73 -0.95 5.53
CA PHE A 395 22.08 -1.83 6.64
C PHE A 395 20.86 -2.67 7.03
N ASP A 396 20.99 -3.99 6.87
CA ASP A 396 20.18 -5.00 7.57
C ASP A 396 20.55 -5.06 9.06
#